data_AF-A0A0G1XHQ9-F1
#
_entry.id   AF-A0A0G1XHQ9-F1
#
_cell.length_a   1.000
_cell.length_b   1.000
_cell.length_c   1.000
_cell.angle_alpha   90.00
_cell.angle_beta   90.00
_cell.angle_gamma   90.00
#
_symmetry.space_group_name_H-M   'P 1'
#
loop_
_entity.id
_entity.type
_entity.pdbx_description
1 polymer ?
#
loop_
_entity_poly.entity_id
_entity_poly.type
_entity_poly.pdbx_seq_one_letter_code
_entity_poly.pdbx_strand_id
1 'polypeptide(L)'
;MEVRYSIILHQSVTAEDLPKLDVPPKQEVRNAVRTKLTSSPELYGKPLRYSLKGHRSLRVGNYLVVYRIEKKIVRIISIIHRSRNYKGVENRI
;
A
#
# COMPACT_ATOMS: atom_id res chain seq x y z
N MET A 1 6.51 21.37 -10.64
CA MET A 1 5.15 20.83 -10.84
C MET A 1 4.92 19.77 -9.78
N GLU A 2 4.01 20.00 -8.82
CA GLU A 2 3.60 18.97 -7.86
C GLU A 2 2.84 17.89 -8.63
N VAL A 3 3.47 16.73 -8.85
CA VAL A 3 2.79 15.60 -9.47
C VAL A 3 1.92 14.97 -8.39
N ARG A 4 0.61 15.23 -8.44
CA ARG A 4 -0.34 14.52 -7.58
C ARG A 4 -0.65 13.15 -8.18
N TYR A 5 -0.26 12.10 -7.48
CA TYR A 5 -0.62 10.74 -7.82
C TYR A 5 -2.07 10.44 -7.41
N SER A 6 -2.79 9.73 -8.26
CA SER A 6 -4.14 9.22 -7.98
C SER A 6 -4.06 7.88 -7.25
N ILE A 7 -4.83 7.70 -6.18
CA ILE A 7 -4.83 6.45 -5.42
C ILE A 7 -6.03 5.59 -5.84
N ILE A 8 -5.78 4.32 -6.14
CA ILE A 8 -6.81 3.31 -6.39
C ILE A 8 -6.62 2.16 -5.40
N LEU A 9 -7.71 1.72 -4.78
CA LEU A 9 -7.71 0.56 -3.88
C LEU A 9 -8.16 -0.69 -4.63
N HIS A 10 -7.43 -1.79 -4.45
CA HIS A 10 -7.90 -3.11 -4.92
C HIS A 10 -9.15 -3.54 -4.14
N GLN A 11 -10.05 -4.29 -4.77
CA GLN A 11 -11.31 -4.72 -4.15
C GLN A 11 -11.10 -5.48 -2.84
N SER A 12 -10.11 -6.39 -2.80
CA SER A 12 -9.74 -7.13 -1.58
C SER A 12 -9.22 -6.23 -0.45
N VAL A 13 -8.65 -5.06 -0.76
CA VAL A 13 -8.22 -4.11 0.28
C VAL A 13 -9.43 -3.56 1.02
N THR A 14 -10.47 -3.19 0.28
CA THR A 14 -11.71 -2.66 0.85
C THR A 14 -12.54 -3.75 1.53
N ALA A 15 -12.59 -4.95 0.93
CA ALA A 15 -13.43 -6.05 1.40
C ALA A 15 -12.81 -6.85 2.54
N GLU A 16 -11.48 -7.04 2.56
CA GLU A 16 -10.82 -7.95 3.51
C GLU A 16 -9.81 -7.25 4.41
N ASP A 17 -8.98 -6.36 3.86
CA ASP A 17 -7.86 -5.82 4.62
C ASP A 17 -8.35 -4.73 5.58
N LEU A 18 -9.00 -3.67 5.06
CA LEU A 18 -9.50 -2.54 5.86
C LEU A 18 -10.44 -2.94 7.02
N PRO A 19 -11.34 -3.93 6.88
CA PRO A 19 -12.16 -4.39 8.01
C PRO A 19 -11.39 -5.13 9.09
N LYS A 20 -10.21 -5.70 8.77
CA LYS A 20 -9.34 -6.39 9.75
C LYS A 20 -8.44 -5.42 10.52
N LEU A 21 -8.32 -4.16 10.08
CA LEU A 21 -7.60 -3.13 10.83
C LEU A 21 -8.53 -2.50 11.86
N ASP A 22 -8.04 -2.38 13.09
CA ASP A 22 -8.66 -1.54 14.11
C ASP A 22 -8.70 -0.06 13.66
N VAL A 23 -9.55 0.73 14.33
CA VAL A 23 -9.79 2.14 13.99
C VAL A 23 -8.51 2.99 13.98
N PRO A 24 -7.60 2.93 14.98
CA PRO A 24 -6.41 3.78 14.98
C PRO A 24 -5.44 3.48 13.81
N PRO A 25 -5.05 2.21 13.55
CA PRO A 25 -4.25 1.87 12.37
C PRO A 25 -4.87 2.26 11.03
N LYS A 26 -6.20 2.16 10.90
CA LYS A 26 -6.91 2.56 9.66
C LYS A 26 -6.70 4.04 9.34
N GLN A 27 -6.72 4.89 10.36
CA GLN A 27 -6.54 6.33 10.20
C GLN A 27 -5.08 6.68 9.88
N GLU A 28 -4.12 6.01 10.52
CA GLU A 28 -2.70 6.16 10.20
C GLU A 28 -2.40 5.76 8.75
N VAL A 29 -2.92 4.62 8.29
CA VAL A 29 -2.76 4.17 6.90
C VAL A 29 -3.35 5.18 5.93
N ARG A 30 -4.57 5.66 6.18
CA ARG A 30 -5.20 6.69 5.34
C ARG A 30 -4.37 7.96 5.26
N ASN A 31 -3.85 8.42 6.39
CA ASN A 31 -3.02 9.63 6.45
C ASN A 31 -1.70 9.43 5.70
N ALA A 32 -1.02 8.29 5.91
CA ALA A 32 0.23 7.98 5.23
C ALA A 32 0.05 7.86 3.71
N VAL A 33 -1.02 7.21 3.25
CA VAL A 33 -1.36 7.15 1.82
C VAL A 33 -1.58 8.55 1.26
N ARG A 34 -2.36 9.38 1.96
CA ARG A 34 -2.67 10.74 1.51
C ARG A 34 -1.47 11.67 1.49
N THR A 35 -0.54 11.59 2.45
CA THR A 35 0.59 12.53 2.54
C THR A 35 1.81 12.06 1.76
N LYS A 36 2.08 10.74 1.76
CA LYS A 36 3.31 10.17 1.18
C LYS A 36 3.09 9.66 -0.25
N LEU A 37 2.01 8.91 -0.49
CA LEU A 37 1.83 8.24 -1.78
C LEU A 37 1.23 9.16 -2.85
N THR A 38 0.55 10.24 -2.47
CA THR A 38 0.07 11.24 -3.43
C THR A 38 1.17 12.20 -3.89
N SER A 39 2.22 12.38 -3.09
CA SER A 39 3.34 13.30 -3.35
C SER A 39 4.47 12.59 -4.10
N SER A 40 5.11 11.62 -3.45
CA SER A 40 6.31 10.95 -3.97
C SER A 40 6.35 9.47 -3.60
N PRO A 41 5.42 8.63 -4.12
CA PRO A 41 5.32 7.22 -3.76
C PRO A 41 6.62 6.45 -4.01
N GLU A 42 7.35 6.79 -5.07
CA GLU A 42 8.65 6.20 -5.40
C GLU A 42 9.72 6.38 -4.31
N LEU A 43 9.68 7.50 -3.57
CA LEU A 43 10.63 7.84 -2.52
C LEU A 43 10.28 7.17 -1.19
N TYR A 44 9.00 7.08 -0.85
CA TYR A 44 8.56 6.56 0.46
C TYR A 44 8.42 5.03 0.50
N GLY A 45 8.28 4.36 -0.64
CA GLY A 45 8.16 2.89 -0.70
C GLY A 45 9.47 2.18 -0.98
N LYS A 46 9.72 1.10 -0.23
CA LYS A 46 10.80 0.15 -0.53
C LYS A 46 10.38 -0.76 -1.68
N PRO A 47 11.21 -0.95 -2.73
CA PRO A 47 10.90 -1.88 -3.81
C PRO A 47 10.90 -3.33 -3.28
N LEU A 48 9.91 -4.10 -3.71
CA LEU A 48 9.82 -5.53 -3.42
C LEU A 48 10.54 -6.34 -4.51
N ARG A 49 10.95 -7.56 -4.15
CA ARG A 49 11.78 -8.46 -4.98
C ARG A 49 11.01 -9.74 -5.34
N TYR A 50 11.61 -10.58 -6.18
CA TYR A 50 11.08 -11.89 -6.59
C TYR A 50 9.69 -11.80 -7.23
N SER A 51 8.73 -12.62 -6.79
CA SER A 51 7.33 -12.64 -7.22
C SER A 51 6.63 -11.28 -7.10
N LEU A 52 7.11 -10.42 -6.20
CA LEU A 52 6.58 -9.08 -5.96
C LEU A 52 7.35 -7.98 -6.70
N LYS A 53 8.20 -8.33 -7.67
CA LYS A 53 8.94 -7.34 -8.47
C LYS A 53 7.95 -6.39 -9.16
N GLY A 54 8.28 -5.09 -9.16
CA GLY A 54 7.40 -4.03 -9.66
C GLY A 54 6.43 -3.46 -8.62
N HIS A 55 6.33 -4.09 -7.44
CA HIS A 55 5.59 -3.57 -6.30
C HIS A 55 6.53 -2.88 -5.29
N ARG A 56 5.94 -2.10 -4.41
CA ARG A 56 6.60 -1.39 -3.33
C ARG A 56 5.82 -1.55 -2.04
N SER A 57 6.51 -1.50 -0.91
CA SER A 57 5.91 -1.51 0.42
C SER A 57 6.19 -0.19 1.16
N LEU A 58 5.15 0.43 1.70
CA LEU A 58 5.25 1.54 2.64
C LEU A 58 4.95 1.04 4.05
N ARG A 59 5.85 1.27 5.00
CA ARG A 59 5.61 0.96 6.42
C ARG A 59 4.78 2.07 7.07
N VAL A 60 3.70 1.68 7.74
CA VAL A 60 2.84 2.55 8.55
C VAL A 60 2.59 1.86 9.89
N GLY A 61 3.26 2.31 10.94
CA GLY A 61 3.21 1.67 12.25
C GLY A 61 3.60 0.18 12.19
N ASN A 62 2.64 -0.68 12.53
CA ASN A 62 2.77 -2.14 12.47
C ASN A 62 2.28 -2.77 11.16
N TYR A 63 1.85 -1.97 10.18
CA TYR A 63 1.33 -2.44 8.91
C TYR A 63 2.26 -2.05 7.75
N LEU A 64 2.24 -2.86 6.69
CA LEU A 64 2.88 -2.57 5.41
C LEU A 64 1.77 -2.43 4.36
N VAL A 65 1.76 -1.28 3.70
CA VAL A 65 0.91 -1.03 2.54
C VAL A 65 1.69 -1.45 1.30
N VAL A 66 1.23 -2.51 0.63
CA VAL A 66 1.79 -2.98 -0.64
C VAL A 66 1.04 -2.30 -1.78
N TYR A 67 1.80 -1.69 -2.68
CA TYR A 67 1.24 -0.98 -3.82
C TYR A 67 2.15 -1.07 -5.04
N ARG A 68 1.62 -0.70 -6.19
CA ARG A 68 2.39 -0.49 -7.42
C ARG A 68 2.11 0.89 -8.01
N ILE A 69 3.09 1.41 -8.73
CA ILE A 69 3.00 2.72 -9.37
C ILE A 69 2.86 2.47 -10.88
N GLU A 70 1.81 3.02 -11.47
CA GLU A 70 1.55 2.98 -12.90
C GLU A 70 1.33 4.39 -13.42
N LYS A 71 2.33 4.92 -14.13
CA LYS A 71 2.33 6.32 -14.58
C LYS A 71 2.12 7.25 -13.37
N LYS A 72 0.91 7.82 -13.22
CA LYS A 72 0.53 8.71 -12.11
C LYS A 72 -0.51 8.09 -11.18
N ILE A 73 -0.68 6.77 -11.22
CA ILE A 73 -1.64 6.02 -10.41
C ILE A 73 -0.88 5.13 -9.44
N VAL A 74 -1.24 5.22 -8.16
CA VAL A 74 -0.78 4.30 -7.12
C VAL A 74 -1.91 3.32 -6.82
N ARG A 75 -1.71 2.06 -7.18
CA ARG A 75 -2.65 0.98 -6.87
C ARG A 75 -2.24 0.28 -5.59
N ILE A 76 -3.04 0.41 -4.55
CA ILE A 76 -2.84 -0.30 -3.29
C ILE A 76 -3.42 -1.71 -3.46
N ILE A 77 -2.55 -2.70 -3.36
CA ILE A 77 -2.87 -4.12 -3.60
C ILE A 77 -3.23 -4.83 -2.30
N SER A 78 -2.53 -4.50 -1.20
CA SER A 78 -2.80 -5.11 0.10
C SER A 78 -2.31 -4.24 1.25
N ILE A 79 -2.94 -4.39 2.42
CA ILE A 79 -2.44 -3.90 3.70
C ILE A 79 -2.21 -5.11 4.60
N ILE A 80 -0.94 -5.37 4.93
CA ILE A 80 -0.54 -6.54 5.74
C ILE A 80 0.03 -6.10 7.08
N HIS A 81 -0.22 -6.87 8.13
CA HIS A 81 0.47 -6.66 9.41
C HIS A 81 1.92 -7.15 9.30
N ARG A 82 2.88 -6.46 9.92
CA ARG A 82 4.33 -6.77 9.83
C ARG A 82 4.71 -8.19 10.27
N SER A 83 3.90 -8.82 11.11
CA SER A 83 4.11 -10.21 11.56
C SER A 83 3.60 -11.24 10.56
N ARG A 84 2.72 -10.83 9.64
CA ARG A 84 2.30 -11.67 8.52
C ARG A 84 3.30 -11.44 7.39
N ASN A 85 4.03 -12.50 7.02
CA ASN A 85 4.77 -12.51 5.77
C ASN A 85 3.83 -12.19 4.59
N TYR A 86 4.38 -11.86 3.41
CA TYR A 86 3.61 -11.52 2.19
C TYR A 86 2.69 -12.64 1.64
N LYS A 87 2.38 -13.67 2.43
CA LYS A 87 1.45 -14.76 2.10
C LYS A 87 0.09 -14.17 1.73
N GLY A 88 -0.42 -14.55 0.56
CA GLY A 88 -1.71 -14.10 0.03
C GLY A 88 -1.66 -12.79 -0.76
N VAL A 89 -0.57 -12.02 -0.67
CA VAL A 89 -0.39 -10.84 -1.54
C VAL A 89 -0.18 -11.28 -2.98
N GLU A 90 0.56 -12.37 -3.21
CA GLU A 90 0.84 -12.94 -4.53
C GLU A 90 -0.44 -13.33 -5.30
N ASN A 91 -1.50 -13.73 -4.59
CA ASN A 91 -2.78 -14.11 -5.19
C ASN A 91 -3.61 -12.90 -5.68
N ARG A 92 -3.13 -11.67 -5.43
CA ARG A 92 -3.82 -10.41 -5.71
C ARG A 92 -3.10 -9.57 -6.77
N ILE A 93 -2.08 -10.14 -7.43
CA ILE A 93 -1.19 -9.47 -8.41
C ILE A 93 -1.55 -9.89 -9.82
#